data_AF-J8FPL7-F1
#
_entry.id   AF-J8FPL7-F1
#
_cell.length_a   1.000
_cell.length_b   1.000
_cell.length_c   1.000
_cell.angle_alpha   90.00
_cell.angle_beta   90.00
_cell.angle_gamma   90.00
#
_symmetry.space_group_name_H-M   'P 1'
#
loop_
_entity.id
_entity.type
_entity.pdbx_description
1 polymer ?
#
loop_
_entity_poly.entity_id
_entity_poly.type
_entity_poly.pdbx_seq_one_letter_code
_entity_poly.pdbx_strand_id
1 'polypeptide(L)'
;MGTNVENKLNEKDVKGSNVNEYITKVLQLIEKEKVTEEEANWIQKETVDGFREHVNPGFLAYRKTVTKDGQFAAVEWSDEGSCFMDINGKRYIDCLGGFGIYNVGHRNPKVVKAVTDQLKRQALHSQDLLDPLRAMLAKILADITPGDLKYSFFTNSGTESVEAALKLAKMYSERTTFIATTRAFHGKSLGSLSGTAKGMFRKPFLPLIPGFRHVPFGDIDMMRKTFETCALVGEDVAAVILEPIQGEGGIILPPENYLKQVRELCDEFGSLLIFDEVQTGMGRTGKMFAAELYDVVPDIICLAKAFGGGVMPAGAIVAKEDVFKSWFENPFMHTTTFGGNPLACAAAIATIHVLLEEKLPERAMEVGEYFLNGLKQAAAGHEDKIFEIRGQGLMIGIEFHKDEIGYEVSKAMFDQGILVAGTLINSKTIRIEPSLTISYEEVDTVINTFKSVLTQVKGK
;
A
#
# COMPACT_ATOMS: atom_id res chain seq x y z
N MET A 1 -58.15 -20.33 -14.71
CA MET A 1 -57.52 -19.27 -13.88
C MET A 1 -57.34 -19.85 -12.50
N GLY A 2 -56.14 -19.74 -11.93
CA GLY A 2 -55.85 -20.12 -10.55
C GLY A 2 -54.65 -21.07 -10.43
N THR A 3 -53.72 -20.73 -9.54
CA THR A 3 -52.61 -21.55 -9.02
C THR A 3 -51.32 -21.61 -9.84
N ASN A 4 -50.60 -20.49 -9.93
CA ASN A 4 -49.12 -20.52 -10.05
C ASN A 4 -48.42 -19.27 -9.49
N VAL A 5 -49.12 -18.48 -8.66
CA VAL A 5 -48.60 -17.22 -8.09
C VAL A 5 -48.26 -17.38 -6.59
N GLU A 6 -48.91 -18.29 -5.87
CA GLU A 6 -48.68 -18.46 -4.41
C GLU A 6 -47.37 -19.19 -4.06
N ASN A 7 -46.89 -20.14 -4.87
CA ASN A 7 -45.64 -20.86 -4.57
C ASN A 7 -44.35 -20.05 -4.83
N LYS A 8 -44.40 -18.96 -5.61
CA LYS A 8 -43.24 -18.08 -5.83
C LYS A 8 -43.08 -16.99 -4.76
N LEU A 9 -44.11 -16.75 -3.95
CA LEU A 9 -44.05 -15.82 -2.83
C LEU A 9 -43.37 -16.49 -1.62
N ASN A 10 -43.71 -17.74 -1.30
CA ASN A 10 -43.13 -18.47 -0.16
C ASN A 10 -41.62 -18.76 -0.26
N GLU A 11 -41.06 -19.08 -1.43
CA GLU A 11 -39.60 -19.29 -1.56
C GLU A 11 -38.79 -17.98 -1.43
N LYS A 12 -39.40 -16.85 -1.83
CA LYS A 12 -38.80 -15.52 -1.64
C LYS A 12 -38.88 -15.08 -0.19
N ASP A 13 -39.99 -15.37 0.50
CA ASP A 13 -40.19 -15.03 1.90
C ASP A 13 -39.29 -15.87 2.84
N VAL A 14 -39.02 -17.14 2.52
CA VAL A 14 -38.09 -18.00 3.27
C VAL A 14 -36.61 -17.64 3.02
N LYS A 15 -36.24 -17.22 1.78
CA LYS A 15 -34.91 -16.65 1.54
C LYS A 15 -34.75 -15.28 2.20
N GLY A 16 -35.80 -14.45 2.20
CA GLY A 16 -35.80 -13.13 2.82
C GLY A 16 -35.75 -13.18 4.34
N SER A 17 -36.43 -14.14 4.99
CA SER A 17 -36.37 -14.34 6.44
C SER A 17 -34.96 -14.77 6.88
N ASN A 18 -34.34 -15.70 6.16
CA ASN A 18 -32.97 -16.17 6.44
C ASN A 18 -31.93 -15.05 6.26
N VAL A 19 -32.07 -14.20 5.25
CA VAL A 19 -31.15 -13.06 5.04
C VAL A 19 -31.29 -12.00 6.14
N ASN A 20 -32.50 -11.62 6.54
CA ASN A 20 -32.69 -10.64 7.62
C ASN A 20 -32.19 -11.16 8.97
N GLU A 21 -32.41 -12.44 9.28
CA GLU A 21 -31.86 -13.09 10.48
C GLU A 21 -30.33 -13.11 10.45
N TYR A 22 -29.74 -13.47 9.31
CA TYR A 22 -28.29 -13.44 9.13
C TYR A 22 -27.70 -12.03 9.29
N ILE A 23 -28.30 -11.03 8.64
CA ILE A 23 -27.90 -9.62 8.79
C ILE A 23 -27.99 -9.19 10.25
N THR A 24 -29.09 -9.52 10.93
CA THR A 24 -29.27 -9.19 12.35
C THR A 24 -28.17 -9.81 13.20
N LYS A 25 -27.85 -11.09 12.97
CA LYS A 25 -26.76 -11.79 13.66
C LYS A 25 -25.40 -11.14 13.39
N VAL A 26 -25.13 -10.73 12.16
CA VAL A 26 -23.88 -10.03 11.79
C VAL A 26 -23.80 -8.64 12.43
N LEU A 27 -24.89 -7.87 12.45
CA LEU A 27 -24.90 -6.56 13.11
C LEU A 27 -24.68 -6.68 14.63
N GLN A 28 -25.32 -7.66 15.27
CA GLN A 28 -25.07 -7.98 16.67
C GLN A 28 -23.61 -8.40 16.94
N LEU A 29 -22.97 -9.07 15.98
CA LEU A 29 -21.55 -9.39 16.07
C LEU A 29 -20.68 -8.13 16.03
N ILE A 30 -20.96 -7.18 15.13
CA ILE A 30 -20.20 -5.93 15.00
C ILE A 30 -20.26 -5.08 16.28
N GLU A 31 -21.39 -5.13 17.02
CA GLU A 31 -21.57 -4.41 18.28
C GLU A 31 -20.78 -4.99 19.46
N LYS A 32 -20.27 -6.22 19.35
CA LYS A 32 -19.61 -6.92 20.47
C LYS A 32 -18.14 -6.58 20.58
N GLU A 33 -17.70 -6.27 21.80
CA GLU A 33 -16.27 -6.14 22.12
C GLU A 33 -15.59 -7.50 22.36
N LYS A 34 -16.34 -8.49 22.85
CA LYS A 34 -15.86 -9.85 23.15
C LYS A 34 -16.86 -10.88 22.63
N VAL A 35 -16.34 -11.99 22.15
CA VAL A 35 -17.12 -13.14 21.66
C VAL A 35 -16.94 -14.34 22.58
N THR A 36 -17.95 -15.21 22.64
CA THR A 36 -17.82 -16.52 23.28
C THR A 36 -17.05 -17.50 22.39
N GLU A 37 -16.64 -18.64 22.94
CA GLU A 37 -15.98 -19.71 22.15
C GLU A 37 -16.90 -20.26 21.04
N GLU A 38 -18.20 -20.41 21.32
CA GLU A 38 -19.19 -20.83 20.32
C GLU A 38 -19.29 -19.82 19.17
N GLU A 39 -19.27 -18.53 19.49
CA GLU A 39 -19.30 -17.45 18.50
C GLU A 39 -18.01 -17.40 17.68
N ALA A 40 -16.85 -17.54 18.32
CA ALA A 40 -15.56 -17.63 17.65
C ALA A 40 -15.52 -18.79 16.64
N ASN A 41 -16.02 -19.97 17.03
CA ASN A 41 -16.13 -21.13 16.15
C ASN A 41 -17.08 -20.89 14.97
N TRP A 42 -18.23 -20.24 15.22
CA TRP A 42 -19.15 -19.86 14.16
C TRP A 42 -18.50 -18.87 13.18
N ILE A 43 -17.84 -17.81 13.67
CA ILE A 43 -17.16 -16.79 12.86
C ILE A 43 -16.09 -17.44 11.98
N GLN A 44 -15.27 -18.34 12.53
CA GLN A 44 -14.24 -19.03 11.75
C GLN A 44 -14.85 -19.83 10.60
N LYS A 45 -15.88 -20.61 10.90
CA LYS A 45 -16.56 -21.42 9.89
C LYS A 45 -17.16 -20.55 8.78
N GLU A 46 -17.94 -19.53 9.14
CA GLU A 46 -18.55 -18.60 8.20
C GLU A 46 -17.51 -17.86 7.36
N THR A 47 -16.37 -17.48 7.97
CA THR A 47 -15.28 -16.81 7.26
C THR A 47 -14.67 -17.74 6.21
N VAL A 48 -14.34 -18.98 6.57
CA VAL A 48 -13.75 -19.95 5.63
C VAL A 48 -14.72 -20.29 4.51
N ASP A 49 -15.99 -20.57 4.84
CA ASP A 49 -17.02 -20.91 3.85
C ASP A 49 -17.33 -19.70 2.95
N GLY A 50 -17.43 -18.50 3.51
CA GLY A 50 -17.61 -17.26 2.77
C GLY A 50 -16.46 -16.99 1.80
N PHE A 51 -15.20 -17.21 2.22
CA PHE A 51 -14.07 -17.07 1.30
C PHE A 51 -14.08 -18.11 0.19
N ARG A 52 -14.48 -19.35 0.49
CA ARG A 52 -14.56 -20.45 -0.47
C ARG A 52 -15.62 -20.21 -1.53
N GLU A 53 -16.81 -19.81 -1.11
CA GLU A 53 -18.00 -19.78 -1.97
C GLU A 53 -18.31 -18.38 -2.53
N HIS A 54 -17.87 -17.30 -1.87
CA HIS A 54 -18.35 -15.95 -2.14
C HIS A 54 -17.25 -14.88 -2.33
N VAL A 55 -15.99 -15.18 -2.00
CA VAL A 55 -14.86 -14.26 -2.22
C VAL A 55 -13.91 -14.80 -3.29
N ASN A 56 -13.05 -15.76 -2.93
CA ASN A 56 -12.15 -16.44 -3.87
C ASN A 56 -11.47 -17.64 -3.16
N PRO A 57 -11.73 -18.89 -3.57
CA PRO A 57 -11.15 -20.07 -2.93
C PRO A 57 -9.62 -20.15 -3.07
N GLY A 58 -9.03 -19.47 -4.06
CA GLY A 58 -7.58 -19.39 -4.23
C GLY A 58 -6.85 -18.72 -3.06
N PHE A 59 -7.51 -17.82 -2.31
CA PHE A 59 -6.92 -17.23 -1.10
C PHE A 59 -6.74 -18.26 0.01
N LEU A 60 -7.65 -19.23 0.13
CA LEU A 60 -7.54 -20.30 1.13
C LEU A 60 -6.37 -21.23 0.82
N ALA A 61 -6.07 -21.45 -0.47
CA ALA A 61 -4.92 -22.25 -0.90
C ALA A 61 -3.58 -21.51 -0.74
N TYR A 62 -3.58 -20.17 -0.84
CA TYR A 62 -2.37 -19.35 -0.81
C TYR A 62 -1.99 -18.87 0.61
N ARG A 63 -2.98 -18.56 1.46
CA ARG A 63 -2.72 -17.95 2.76
C ARG A 63 -2.09 -18.94 3.75
N LYS A 64 -1.02 -18.51 4.40
CA LYS A 64 -0.38 -19.20 5.54
C LYS A 64 -1.33 -19.37 6.73
N THR A 65 -2.37 -18.55 6.79
CA THR A 65 -3.36 -18.52 7.87
C THR A 65 -4.32 -19.72 7.83
N VAL A 66 -4.29 -20.55 6.79
CA VAL A 66 -5.16 -21.73 6.64
C VAL A 66 -4.29 -22.99 6.61
N THR A 67 -4.55 -23.94 7.51
CA THR A 67 -3.84 -25.24 7.49
C THR A 67 -4.22 -26.03 6.24
N LYS A 68 -3.32 -26.93 5.78
CA LYS A 68 -3.48 -27.71 4.54
C LYS A 68 -4.81 -28.47 4.44
N ASP A 69 -5.45 -28.77 5.57
CA ASP A 69 -6.71 -29.52 5.64
C ASP A 69 -7.93 -28.64 5.95
N GLY A 70 -7.78 -27.31 5.97
CA GLY A 70 -8.87 -26.36 6.22
C GLY A 70 -9.46 -26.39 7.63
N GLN A 71 -8.82 -27.12 8.56
CA GLN A 71 -9.31 -27.33 9.93
C GLN A 71 -9.03 -26.14 10.87
N PHE A 72 -8.05 -25.29 10.54
CA PHE A 72 -7.73 -24.09 11.31
C PHE A 72 -7.50 -22.91 10.37
N ALA A 73 -8.22 -21.82 10.62
CA ALA A 73 -8.02 -20.54 9.97
C ALA A 73 -7.75 -19.47 11.04
N ALA A 74 -6.61 -18.80 10.98
CA ALA A 74 -6.42 -17.58 11.75
C ALA A 74 -7.31 -16.48 11.16
N VAL A 75 -8.29 -16.04 11.96
CA VAL A 75 -9.26 -15.01 11.58
C VAL A 75 -8.95 -13.75 12.38
N GLU A 76 -8.58 -12.67 11.68
CA GLU A 76 -8.32 -11.37 12.28
C GLU A 76 -9.56 -10.88 13.05
N TRP A 77 -9.35 -10.32 14.25
CA TRP A 77 -10.46 -9.89 15.10
C TRP A 77 -10.27 -8.49 15.70
N SER A 78 -9.13 -8.24 16.30
CA SER A 78 -8.85 -6.95 16.97
C SER A 78 -7.39 -6.58 16.83
N ASP A 79 -7.09 -5.29 16.85
CA ASP A 79 -5.75 -4.76 16.69
C ASP A 79 -5.49 -3.53 17.58
N GLU A 80 -4.22 -3.30 17.91
CA GLU A 80 -3.75 -2.13 18.64
C GLU A 80 -2.23 -1.95 18.47
N GLY A 81 -1.79 -0.69 18.32
CA GLY A 81 -0.37 -0.37 18.24
C GLY A 81 0.32 -1.06 17.07
N SER A 82 1.35 -1.86 17.33
CA SER A 82 2.13 -2.60 16.33
C SER A 82 1.65 -4.04 16.11
N CYS A 83 0.49 -4.41 16.69
CA CYS A 83 0.07 -5.81 16.78
C CYS A 83 -1.42 -5.99 16.47
N PHE A 84 -1.78 -7.22 16.13
CA PHE A 84 -3.16 -7.66 16.04
C PHE A 84 -3.36 -9.01 16.72
N MET A 85 -4.61 -9.38 16.93
CA MET A 85 -5.04 -10.59 17.61
C MET A 85 -6.10 -11.29 16.76
N ASP A 86 -5.95 -12.61 16.62
CA ASP A 86 -6.98 -13.42 15.98
C ASP A 86 -8.15 -13.71 16.95
N ILE A 87 -9.23 -14.27 16.40
CA ILE A 87 -10.46 -14.59 17.14
C ILE A 87 -10.24 -15.59 18.29
N ASN A 88 -9.12 -16.34 18.29
CA ASN A 88 -8.76 -17.30 19.34
C ASN A 88 -7.85 -16.68 20.41
N GLY A 89 -7.55 -15.38 20.31
CA GLY A 89 -6.71 -14.68 21.27
C GLY A 89 -5.20 -14.80 21.01
N LYS A 90 -4.77 -15.38 19.88
CA LYS A 90 -3.34 -15.39 19.56
C LYS A 90 -2.94 -14.00 19.05
N ARG A 91 -1.95 -13.39 19.73
CA ARG A 91 -1.37 -12.10 19.36
C ARG A 91 -0.27 -12.30 18.31
N TYR A 92 -0.20 -11.37 17.36
CA TYR A 92 0.81 -11.31 16.32
C TYR A 92 1.50 -9.95 16.31
N ILE A 93 2.84 -9.94 16.28
CA ILE A 93 3.60 -8.72 15.97
C ILE A 93 3.48 -8.47 14.46
N ASP A 94 2.95 -7.31 14.09
CA ASP A 94 2.72 -6.96 12.69
C ASP A 94 3.99 -6.37 12.08
N CYS A 95 4.77 -7.24 11.42
CA CYS A 95 5.88 -6.85 10.55
C CYS A 95 5.48 -6.80 9.07
N LEU A 96 4.18 -6.92 8.75
CA LEU A 96 3.64 -6.67 7.41
C LEU A 96 3.20 -5.21 7.27
N GLY A 97 2.63 -4.63 8.32
CA GLY A 97 2.12 -3.27 8.36
C GLY A 97 1.09 -3.00 7.26
N GLY A 98 0.33 -4.01 6.85
CA GLY A 98 -0.61 -3.89 5.73
C GLY A 98 0.06 -3.50 4.41
N PHE A 99 1.31 -3.91 4.16
CA PHE A 99 2.11 -3.50 2.99
C PHE A 99 2.41 -1.98 2.97
N GLY A 100 2.63 -1.38 4.14
CA GLY A 100 2.93 0.05 4.33
C GLY A 100 1.73 0.93 4.67
N ILE A 101 0.66 0.37 5.22
CA ILE A 101 -0.55 1.09 5.68
C ILE A 101 -0.40 1.56 7.14
N TYR A 102 0.04 0.70 8.05
CA TYR A 102 -0.06 0.96 9.49
C TYR A 102 1.14 1.74 10.06
N ASN A 103 1.60 2.79 9.37
CA ASN A 103 2.77 3.58 9.79
C ASN A 103 2.61 4.15 11.22
N VAL A 104 1.43 4.67 11.56
CA VAL A 104 1.15 5.21 12.91
C VAL A 104 0.55 4.19 13.89
N GLY A 105 0.54 2.92 13.48
CA GLY A 105 0.00 1.80 14.25
C GLY A 105 -1.48 1.54 13.98
N HIS A 106 -1.92 0.36 14.36
CA HIS A 106 -3.31 -0.07 14.40
C HIS A 106 -4.08 0.79 15.39
N ARG A 107 -5.23 1.30 14.93
CA ARG A 107 -6.17 2.11 15.73
C ARG A 107 -5.50 3.23 16.53
N ASN A 108 -4.57 3.96 15.91
CA ASN A 108 -3.91 5.09 16.56
C ASN A 108 -4.96 6.02 17.22
N PRO A 109 -4.90 6.25 18.54
CA PRO A 109 -5.98 6.93 19.26
C PRO A 109 -6.29 8.34 18.73
N LYS A 110 -5.28 9.08 18.27
CA LYS A 110 -5.45 10.43 17.71
C LYS A 110 -6.19 10.37 16.36
N VAL A 111 -5.86 9.40 15.51
CA VAL A 111 -6.52 9.20 14.20
C VAL A 111 -7.96 8.71 14.39
N VAL A 112 -8.18 7.68 15.21
CA VAL A 112 -9.52 7.15 15.51
C VAL A 112 -10.43 8.24 16.07
N LYS A 113 -9.91 9.04 17.01
CA LYS A 113 -10.65 10.17 17.57
C LYS A 113 -11.04 11.18 16.50
N ALA A 114 -10.12 11.59 15.62
CA ALA A 114 -10.40 12.55 14.55
C ALA A 114 -11.49 12.04 13.60
N VAL A 115 -11.43 10.77 13.20
CA VAL A 115 -12.44 10.14 12.34
C VAL A 115 -13.80 10.06 13.05
N THR A 116 -13.82 9.67 14.33
CA THR A 116 -15.06 9.59 15.11
C THR A 116 -15.70 10.95 15.33
N ASP A 117 -14.90 11.98 15.62
CA ASP A 117 -15.40 13.34 15.80
C ASP A 117 -15.97 13.91 14.50
N GLN A 118 -15.34 13.61 13.36
CA GLN A 118 -15.87 14.00 12.05
C GLN A 118 -17.11 13.20 11.65
N LEU A 119 -17.18 11.91 12.00
CA LEU A 119 -18.34 11.04 11.76
C LEU A 119 -19.60 11.57 12.45
N LYS A 120 -19.46 12.10 13.68
CA LYS A 120 -20.56 12.75 14.42
C LYS A 120 -21.07 14.04 13.76
N ARG A 121 -20.33 14.60 12.80
CA ARG A 121 -20.68 15.83 12.08
C ARG A 121 -21.19 15.54 10.67
N GLN A 122 -20.36 14.94 9.82
CA GLN A 122 -20.69 14.59 8.45
C GLN A 122 -19.64 13.60 7.91
N ALA A 123 -20.07 12.41 7.50
CA ALA A 123 -19.18 11.39 6.95
C ALA A 123 -18.70 11.72 5.52
N LEU A 124 -19.66 12.02 4.63
CA LEU A 124 -19.42 12.27 3.20
C LEU A 124 -19.94 13.67 2.83
N HIS A 125 -19.22 14.33 1.92
CA HIS A 125 -19.56 15.65 1.40
C HIS A 125 -20.68 15.58 0.36
N SER A 126 -21.35 16.70 0.08
CA SER A 126 -22.43 16.76 -0.91
C SER A 126 -21.95 16.78 -2.37
N GLN A 127 -20.63 16.95 -2.59
CA GLN A 127 -19.99 17.17 -3.89
C GLN A 127 -20.29 18.53 -4.56
N ASP A 128 -21.12 19.36 -3.93
CA ASP A 128 -21.55 20.65 -4.48
C ASP A 128 -21.13 21.83 -3.58
N LEU A 129 -21.36 21.71 -2.26
CA LEU A 129 -20.88 22.70 -1.31
C LEU A 129 -19.38 22.53 -1.07
N LEU A 130 -18.68 23.64 -0.84
CA LEU A 130 -17.26 23.65 -0.50
C LEU A 130 -17.04 22.92 0.83
N ASP A 131 -16.30 21.81 0.81
CA ASP A 131 -16.00 20.99 1.98
C ASP A 131 -14.68 21.43 2.65
N PRO A 132 -14.71 21.91 3.91
CA PRO A 132 -13.58 22.62 4.50
C PRO A 132 -12.34 21.75 4.73
N LEU A 133 -12.52 20.48 5.09
CA LEU A 133 -11.38 19.59 5.40
C LEU A 133 -10.54 19.27 4.16
N ARG A 134 -11.13 19.26 2.96
CA ARG A 134 -10.39 19.11 1.70
C ARG A 134 -9.43 20.28 1.49
N ALA A 135 -9.91 21.51 1.68
CA ALA A 135 -9.09 22.72 1.54
C ALA A 135 -7.97 22.76 2.59
N MET A 136 -8.29 22.42 3.84
CA MET A 136 -7.30 22.39 4.93
C MET A 136 -6.22 21.32 4.70
N LEU A 137 -6.61 20.11 4.29
CA LEU A 137 -5.66 19.05 3.96
C LEU A 137 -4.80 19.43 2.75
N ALA A 138 -5.37 20.03 1.71
CA ALA A 138 -4.60 20.50 0.55
C ALA A 138 -3.55 21.55 0.95
N LYS A 139 -3.90 22.47 1.86
CA LYS A 139 -2.94 23.44 2.40
C LYS A 139 -1.81 22.76 3.19
N ILE A 140 -2.15 21.79 4.05
CA ILE A 140 -1.15 21.03 4.81
C ILE A 140 -0.21 20.28 3.85
N LEU A 141 -0.75 19.62 2.82
CA LEU A 141 0.05 18.92 1.82
C LEU A 141 1.01 19.87 1.07
N ALA A 142 0.54 21.04 0.67
CA ALA A 142 1.40 22.06 0.05
C ALA A 142 2.54 22.53 0.98
N ASP A 143 2.34 22.51 2.30
CA ASP A 143 3.37 22.92 3.26
C ASP A 143 4.39 21.83 3.58
N ILE A 144 3.99 20.56 3.52
CA ILE A 144 4.88 19.44 3.90
C ILE A 144 5.56 18.78 2.70
N THR A 145 5.01 18.90 1.49
CA THR A 145 5.61 18.30 0.30
C THR A 145 6.84 19.09 -0.16
N PRO A 146 7.82 18.43 -0.80
CA PRO A 146 9.07 19.09 -1.17
C PRO A 146 8.89 20.12 -2.28
N GLY A 147 9.69 21.17 -2.24
CA GLY A 147 9.79 22.18 -3.30
C GLY A 147 8.55 23.05 -3.45
N ASP A 148 8.03 23.14 -4.67
CA ASP A 148 6.91 24.00 -5.09
C ASP A 148 5.64 23.21 -5.44
N LEU A 149 5.54 21.95 -4.96
CA LEU A 149 4.31 21.17 -5.02
C LEU A 149 3.20 21.87 -4.22
N LYS A 150 2.06 22.12 -4.86
CA LYS A 150 1.07 23.08 -4.32
C LYS A 150 -0.37 22.61 -4.39
N TYR A 151 -0.78 21.96 -5.48
CA TYR A 151 -2.19 21.61 -5.70
C TYR A 151 -2.41 20.13 -5.51
N SER A 152 -3.46 19.78 -4.76
CA SER A 152 -3.80 18.40 -4.43
C SER A 152 -5.09 17.96 -5.12
N PHE A 153 -5.11 16.73 -5.64
CA PHE A 153 -6.33 16.02 -6.01
C PHE A 153 -6.44 14.75 -5.17
N PHE A 154 -7.61 14.52 -4.57
CA PHE A 154 -7.81 13.46 -3.59
C PHE A 154 -8.56 12.26 -4.19
N THR A 155 -8.09 11.07 -3.84
CA THR A 155 -8.55 9.78 -4.35
C THR A 155 -8.81 8.81 -3.19
N ASN A 156 -9.16 7.56 -3.52
CA ASN A 156 -9.47 6.52 -2.51
C ASN A 156 -8.36 5.47 -2.36
N SER A 157 -7.37 5.46 -3.26
CA SER A 157 -6.36 4.40 -3.31
C SER A 157 -5.13 4.84 -4.09
N GLY A 158 -4.03 4.09 -3.92
CA GLY A 158 -2.79 4.35 -4.66
C GLY A 158 -2.94 4.20 -6.18
N THR A 159 -3.73 3.21 -6.63
CA THR A 159 -3.97 3.03 -8.07
C THR A 159 -4.73 4.21 -8.65
N GLU A 160 -5.69 4.79 -7.92
CA GLU A 160 -6.39 6.01 -8.36
C GLU A 160 -5.46 7.24 -8.35
N SER A 161 -4.55 7.35 -7.37
CA SER A 161 -3.53 8.42 -7.36
C SER A 161 -2.65 8.34 -8.61
N VAL A 162 -2.19 7.16 -8.98
CA VAL A 162 -1.41 6.97 -10.21
C VAL A 162 -2.24 7.29 -11.46
N GLU A 163 -3.49 6.84 -11.54
CA GLU A 163 -4.38 7.19 -12.67
C GLU A 163 -4.55 8.71 -12.81
N ALA A 164 -4.74 9.42 -11.69
CA ALA A 164 -4.84 10.88 -11.67
C ALA A 164 -3.54 11.54 -12.16
N ALA A 165 -2.37 11.06 -11.70
CA ALA A 165 -1.08 11.57 -12.14
C ALA A 165 -0.84 11.35 -13.64
N LEU A 166 -1.16 10.15 -14.16
CA LEU A 166 -1.05 9.84 -15.59
C LEU A 166 -1.96 10.73 -16.44
N LYS A 167 -3.21 10.94 -16.00
CA LYS A 167 -4.16 11.83 -16.69
C LYS A 167 -3.70 13.28 -16.69
N LEU A 168 -3.19 13.76 -15.54
CA LEU A 168 -2.68 15.13 -15.43
C LEU A 168 -1.47 15.32 -16.35
N ALA A 169 -0.54 14.36 -16.36
CA ALA A 169 0.64 14.41 -17.22
C ALA A 169 0.29 14.39 -18.71
N LYS A 170 -0.67 13.55 -19.14
CA LYS A 170 -1.16 13.54 -20.53
C LYS A 170 -1.76 14.87 -20.93
N MET A 171 -2.57 15.47 -20.05
CA MET A 171 -3.26 16.73 -20.36
C MET A 171 -2.30 17.92 -20.41
N TYR A 172 -1.33 17.98 -19.49
CA TYR A 172 -0.33 19.04 -19.45
C TYR A 172 0.62 18.99 -20.66
N SER A 173 1.17 17.81 -20.94
CA SER A 173 2.22 17.66 -21.95
C SER A 173 1.69 17.54 -23.38
N GLU A 174 0.40 17.22 -23.54
CA GLU A 174 -0.21 16.79 -24.81
C GLU A 174 0.48 15.58 -25.47
N ARG A 175 1.36 14.90 -24.72
CA ARG A 175 2.13 13.72 -25.14
C ARG A 175 1.48 12.45 -24.58
N THR A 176 1.75 11.32 -25.22
CA THR A 176 1.11 10.05 -24.85
C THR A 176 2.06 8.96 -24.39
N THR A 177 3.37 9.14 -24.56
CA THR A 177 4.41 8.17 -24.19
C THR A 177 4.80 8.30 -22.73
N PHE A 178 4.96 7.18 -22.03
CA PHE A 178 5.39 7.13 -20.64
C PHE A 178 6.57 6.19 -20.50
N ILE A 179 7.56 6.56 -19.69
CA ILE A 179 8.61 5.64 -19.27
C ILE A 179 8.31 5.19 -17.84
N ALA A 180 8.24 3.88 -17.63
CA ALA A 180 8.22 3.23 -16.32
C ALA A 180 9.45 2.33 -16.18
N THR A 181 9.65 1.74 -15.00
CA THR A 181 10.81 0.86 -14.77
C THR A 181 10.43 -0.60 -14.59
N THR A 182 11.31 -1.53 -14.97
CA THR A 182 11.11 -2.95 -14.68
C THR A 182 11.04 -3.16 -13.18
N ARG A 183 10.25 -4.15 -12.74
CA ARG A 183 9.94 -4.47 -11.34
C ARG A 183 9.07 -3.45 -10.58
N ALA A 184 8.68 -2.34 -11.21
CA ALA A 184 7.78 -1.36 -10.62
C ALA A 184 6.37 -1.92 -10.37
N PHE A 185 5.70 -1.38 -9.37
CA PHE A 185 4.29 -1.61 -9.07
C PHE A 185 3.58 -0.30 -8.79
N HIS A 186 2.69 0.10 -9.71
CA HIS A 186 1.95 1.36 -9.63
C HIS A 186 0.45 1.16 -9.44
N GLY A 187 0.02 -0.10 -9.28
CA GLY A 187 -1.39 -0.47 -9.13
C GLY A 187 -1.86 -1.48 -10.17
N LYS A 188 -3.18 -1.69 -10.18
CA LYS A 188 -3.84 -2.75 -10.95
C LYS A 188 -5.07 -2.30 -11.73
N SER A 189 -5.44 -1.01 -11.69
CA SER A 189 -6.37 -0.44 -12.68
C SER A 189 -5.68 -0.39 -14.04
N LEU A 190 -6.42 -0.42 -15.16
CA LEU A 190 -5.82 -0.63 -16.48
C LEU A 190 -4.75 0.43 -16.87
N GLY A 191 -4.90 1.68 -16.45
CA GLY A 191 -3.91 2.73 -16.69
C GLY A 191 -2.65 2.52 -15.85
N SER A 192 -2.78 2.42 -14.53
CA SER A 192 -1.63 2.19 -13.65
C SER A 192 -0.94 0.84 -13.90
N LEU A 193 -1.69 -0.20 -14.26
CA LEU A 193 -1.20 -1.51 -14.66
C LEU A 193 -0.32 -1.43 -15.93
N SER A 194 -0.53 -0.41 -16.77
CA SER A 194 0.32 -0.14 -17.93
C SER A 194 1.74 0.28 -17.51
N GLY A 195 1.90 0.93 -16.35
CA GLY A 195 3.18 1.20 -15.71
C GLY A 195 3.73 0.06 -14.85
N THR A 196 2.87 -0.69 -14.14
CA THR A 196 3.26 -1.88 -13.35
C THR A 196 3.97 -2.93 -14.22
N ALA A 197 5.09 -3.48 -13.75
CA ALA A 197 6.06 -4.19 -14.58
C ALA A 197 6.26 -5.68 -14.22
N LYS A 198 5.20 -6.39 -13.83
CA LYS A 198 5.20 -7.87 -13.74
C LYS A 198 4.37 -8.48 -14.85
N GLY A 199 5.02 -9.28 -15.70
CA GLY A 199 4.36 -9.95 -16.82
C GLY A 199 3.13 -10.77 -16.41
N MET A 200 3.16 -11.44 -15.26
CA MET A 200 2.02 -12.20 -14.73
C MET A 200 0.78 -11.34 -14.46
N PHE A 201 0.95 -10.10 -13.99
CA PHE A 201 -0.17 -9.19 -13.73
C PHE A 201 -0.70 -8.53 -15.01
N ARG A 202 0.13 -8.44 -16.06
CA ARG A 202 -0.19 -7.71 -17.29
C ARG A 202 -0.78 -8.60 -18.38
N LYS A 203 -0.15 -9.77 -18.63
CA LYS A 203 -0.42 -10.64 -19.80
C LYS A 203 -1.91 -10.93 -20.03
N PRO A 204 -2.74 -11.21 -19.01
CA PRO A 204 -4.16 -11.51 -19.22
C PRO A 204 -5.01 -10.33 -19.71
N PHE A 205 -4.51 -9.09 -19.58
CA PHE A 205 -5.27 -7.86 -19.85
C PHE A 205 -4.71 -7.07 -21.04
N LEU A 206 -3.81 -7.66 -21.83
CA LEU A 206 -3.29 -7.03 -23.05
C LEU A 206 -4.37 -6.98 -24.15
N PRO A 207 -4.43 -5.92 -24.98
CA PRO A 207 -3.58 -4.72 -24.95
C PRO A 207 -3.94 -3.77 -23.79
N LEU A 208 -2.90 -3.21 -23.15
CA LEU A 208 -3.00 -2.16 -22.12
C LEU A 208 -2.93 -0.76 -22.77
N ILE A 209 -2.84 0.32 -21.98
CA ILE A 209 -2.75 1.69 -22.52
C ILE A 209 -1.48 1.81 -23.40
N PRO A 210 -1.61 2.23 -24.67
CA PRO A 210 -0.47 2.40 -25.56
C PRO A 210 0.45 3.53 -25.11
N GLY A 211 1.72 3.49 -25.52
CA GLY A 211 2.73 4.50 -25.22
C GLY A 211 3.60 4.22 -24.00
N PHE A 212 3.36 3.15 -23.23
CA PHE A 212 4.27 2.77 -22.15
C PHE A 212 5.54 2.06 -22.68
N ARG A 213 6.69 2.48 -22.15
CA ARG A 213 8.02 1.85 -22.34
C ARG A 213 8.59 1.50 -20.96
N HIS A 214 9.26 0.37 -20.84
CA HIS A 214 9.90 -0.07 -19.60
C HIS A 214 11.41 -0.15 -19.76
N VAL A 215 12.15 0.52 -18.87
CA VAL A 215 13.62 0.45 -18.78
C VAL A 215 14.04 -0.21 -17.46
N PRO A 216 15.24 -0.81 -17.35
CA PRO A 216 15.72 -1.33 -16.07
C PRO A 216 15.77 -0.22 -15.00
N PHE A 217 15.27 -0.52 -13.79
CA PHE A 217 15.39 0.43 -12.67
C PHE A 217 16.86 0.61 -12.30
N GLY A 218 17.31 1.86 -12.17
CA GLY A 218 18.71 2.19 -11.89
C GLY A 218 19.60 2.34 -13.13
N ASP A 219 19.08 2.15 -14.34
CA ASP A 219 19.83 2.26 -15.59
C ASP A 219 19.50 3.58 -16.31
N ILE A 220 20.26 4.63 -15.98
CA ILE A 220 20.07 5.97 -16.55
C ILE A 220 20.41 6.04 -18.03
N ASP A 221 21.41 5.27 -18.48
CA ASP A 221 21.84 5.25 -19.89
C ASP A 221 20.75 4.67 -20.79
N MET A 222 20.10 3.60 -20.35
CA MET A 222 18.96 3.01 -21.07
C MET A 222 17.75 3.95 -21.06
N MET A 223 17.52 4.68 -19.98
CA MET A 223 16.47 5.70 -19.92
C MET A 223 16.73 6.82 -20.95
N ARG A 224 17.94 7.38 -20.98
CA ARG A 224 18.35 8.40 -21.95
C ARG A 224 18.17 7.95 -23.40
N LYS A 225 18.66 6.76 -23.75
CA LYS A 225 18.47 6.19 -25.09
C LYS A 225 16.99 6.01 -25.46
N THR A 226 16.15 5.70 -24.47
CA THR A 226 14.70 5.59 -24.68
C THR A 226 14.09 6.96 -24.99
N PHE A 227 14.46 8.01 -24.26
CA PHE A 227 14.06 9.39 -24.57
C PHE A 227 14.48 9.80 -25.98
N GLU A 228 15.75 9.61 -26.34
CA GLU A 228 16.30 9.95 -27.65
C GLU A 228 15.57 9.21 -28.78
N THR A 229 15.31 7.92 -28.59
CA THR A 229 14.58 7.10 -29.58
C THR A 229 13.15 7.58 -29.75
N CYS A 230 12.45 7.85 -28.64
CA CYS A 230 11.09 8.36 -28.66
C CYS A 230 10.99 9.71 -29.38
N ALA A 231 11.91 10.65 -29.09
CA ALA A 231 11.97 11.94 -29.77
C ALA A 231 12.22 11.78 -31.29
N LEU A 232 13.13 10.89 -31.68
CA LEU A 232 13.47 10.67 -33.09
C LEU A 232 12.29 10.15 -33.92
N VAL A 233 11.38 9.39 -33.31
CA VAL A 233 10.19 8.83 -34.00
C VAL A 233 8.92 9.65 -33.77
N GLY A 234 9.00 10.82 -33.12
CA GLY A 234 7.84 11.68 -32.84
C GLY A 234 6.90 11.13 -31.77
N GLU A 235 7.40 10.28 -30.87
CA GLU A 235 6.70 9.74 -29.70
C GLU A 235 7.24 10.33 -28.40
N ASP A 236 7.49 11.66 -28.37
CA ASP A 236 8.06 12.37 -27.23
C ASP A 236 7.42 11.97 -25.89
N VAL A 237 8.28 11.82 -24.88
CA VAL A 237 7.87 11.33 -23.57
C VAL A 237 7.06 12.41 -22.83
N ALA A 238 5.90 12.02 -22.32
CA ALA A 238 5.04 12.85 -21.47
C ALA A 238 5.61 12.92 -20.04
N ALA A 239 5.91 11.74 -19.48
CA ALA A 239 6.41 11.62 -18.13
C ALA A 239 7.22 10.33 -17.91
N VAL A 240 8.14 10.41 -16.95
CA VAL A 240 8.72 9.25 -16.28
C VAL A 240 7.95 9.02 -14.98
N ILE A 241 7.50 7.79 -14.75
CA ILE A 241 6.90 7.36 -13.48
C ILE A 241 7.76 6.28 -12.83
N LEU A 242 8.12 6.48 -11.56
CA LEU A 242 8.86 5.51 -10.78
C LEU A 242 8.59 5.65 -9.28
N GLU A 243 8.79 4.55 -8.55
CA GLU A 243 8.90 4.56 -7.09
C GLU A 243 10.33 5.01 -6.71
N PRO A 244 10.55 5.90 -5.72
CA PRO A 244 11.90 6.23 -5.27
C PRO A 244 12.69 5.01 -4.79
N ILE A 245 12.00 4.07 -4.12
CA ILE A 245 12.49 2.74 -3.75
C ILE A 245 11.40 1.74 -4.16
N GLN A 246 11.73 0.74 -4.97
CA GLN A 246 10.73 -0.22 -5.44
C GLN A 246 10.32 -1.19 -4.33
N GLY A 247 9.10 -1.06 -3.80
CA GLY A 247 8.65 -1.85 -2.67
C GLY A 247 8.29 -3.27 -3.07
N GLU A 248 7.31 -3.41 -3.95
CA GLU A 248 6.88 -4.73 -4.45
C GLU A 248 7.96 -5.43 -5.29
N GLY A 249 8.92 -4.67 -5.83
CA GLY A 249 10.12 -5.15 -6.52
C GLY A 249 11.10 -5.94 -5.64
N GLY A 250 10.89 -5.92 -4.33
CA GLY A 250 11.75 -6.55 -3.33
C GLY A 250 12.57 -5.55 -2.53
N ILE A 251 12.05 -4.35 -2.25
CA ILE A 251 12.79 -3.28 -1.54
C ILE A 251 14.10 -2.95 -2.27
N ILE A 252 13.99 -2.52 -3.53
CA ILE A 252 15.16 -2.19 -4.37
C ILE A 252 15.49 -0.72 -4.19
N LEU A 253 16.63 -0.44 -3.56
CA LEU A 253 17.18 0.91 -3.44
C LEU A 253 17.77 1.35 -4.79
N PRO A 254 17.58 2.62 -5.20
CA PRO A 254 18.21 3.14 -6.40
C PRO A 254 19.73 3.24 -6.23
N PRO A 255 20.51 3.13 -7.31
CA PRO A 255 21.92 3.52 -7.29
C PRO A 255 22.11 4.97 -6.84
N GLU A 256 23.31 5.27 -6.35
CA GLU A 256 23.68 6.64 -5.96
C GLU A 256 23.45 7.61 -7.13
N ASN A 257 22.89 8.79 -6.83
CA ASN A 257 22.55 9.85 -7.79
C ASN A 257 21.53 9.49 -8.89
N TYR A 258 21.07 8.25 -9.01
CA TYR A 258 20.15 7.84 -10.07
C TYR A 258 18.90 8.73 -10.16
N LEU A 259 18.24 8.99 -9.03
CA LEU A 259 17.01 9.82 -9.03
C LEU A 259 17.28 11.29 -9.40
N LYS A 260 18.45 11.83 -9.04
CA LYS A 260 18.88 13.18 -9.47
C LYS A 260 19.09 13.21 -10.97
N GLN A 261 19.75 12.21 -11.52
CA GLN A 261 19.95 12.09 -12.96
C GLN A 261 18.64 11.91 -13.73
N VAL A 262 17.66 11.17 -13.18
CA VAL A 262 16.32 11.07 -13.77
C VAL A 262 15.63 12.43 -13.80
N ARG A 263 15.72 13.21 -12.72
CA ARG A 263 15.18 14.58 -12.68
C ARG A 263 15.81 15.47 -13.74
N GLU A 264 17.13 15.50 -13.81
CA GLU A 264 17.88 16.26 -14.81
C GLU A 264 17.50 15.86 -16.24
N LEU A 265 17.32 14.55 -16.48
CA LEU A 265 16.92 14.02 -17.78
C LEU A 265 15.47 14.41 -18.14
N CYS A 266 14.55 14.38 -17.18
CA CYS A 266 13.19 14.89 -17.37
C CYS A 266 13.20 16.39 -17.74
N ASP A 267 14.04 17.18 -17.07
CA ASP A 267 14.19 18.62 -17.36
C ASP A 267 14.76 18.85 -18.77
N GLU A 268 15.78 18.10 -19.15
CA GLU A 268 16.42 18.15 -20.47
C GLU A 268 15.43 17.89 -21.61
N PHE A 269 14.53 16.91 -21.45
CA PHE A 269 13.56 16.50 -22.47
C PHE A 269 12.17 17.16 -22.31
N GLY A 270 12.03 18.10 -21.36
CA GLY A 270 10.75 18.76 -21.06
C GLY A 270 9.63 17.76 -20.71
N SER A 271 9.97 16.69 -20.00
CA SER A 271 9.05 15.63 -19.56
C SER A 271 8.80 15.75 -18.06
N LEU A 272 7.63 15.31 -17.60
CA LEU A 272 7.33 15.35 -16.17
C LEU A 272 7.99 14.19 -15.42
N LEU A 273 8.39 14.44 -14.18
CA LEU A 273 8.76 13.39 -13.23
C LEU A 273 7.61 13.13 -12.27
N ILE A 274 7.16 11.87 -12.22
CA ILE A 274 6.14 11.39 -11.29
C ILE A 274 6.81 10.44 -10.30
N PHE A 275 6.79 10.80 -9.02
CA PHE A 275 7.16 9.89 -7.95
C PHE A 275 5.95 9.18 -7.39
N ASP A 276 5.96 7.85 -7.49
CA ASP A 276 5.01 6.99 -6.81
C ASP A 276 5.50 6.72 -5.38
N GLU A 277 5.04 7.56 -4.44
CA GLU A 277 5.34 7.47 -3.02
C GLU A 277 4.20 6.84 -2.22
N VAL A 278 3.33 6.06 -2.89
CA VAL A 278 2.22 5.34 -2.25
C VAL A 278 2.72 4.43 -1.13
N GLN A 279 3.90 3.84 -1.26
CA GLN A 279 4.49 2.94 -0.26
C GLN A 279 5.62 3.57 0.55
N THR A 280 6.46 4.40 -0.08
CA THR A 280 7.65 5.00 0.56
C THR A 280 7.35 6.23 1.40
N GLY A 281 6.20 6.88 1.16
CA GLY A 281 5.81 8.10 1.82
C GLY A 281 5.37 7.90 3.28
N MET A 282 4.95 9.01 3.87
CA MET A 282 4.43 9.09 5.24
C MET A 282 5.41 8.57 6.30
N GLY A 283 6.70 8.87 6.17
CA GLY A 283 7.71 8.55 7.20
C GLY A 283 8.42 7.20 7.04
N ARG A 284 7.92 6.30 6.18
CA ARG A 284 8.35 4.88 6.12
C ARG A 284 9.87 4.71 5.97
N THR A 285 10.47 5.53 5.13
CA THR A 285 11.89 5.42 4.73
C THR A 285 12.84 6.24 5.62
N GLY A 286 12.32 6.86 6.68
CA GLY A 286 13.09 7.70 7.59
C GLY A 286 13.01 9.20 7.30
N LYS A 287 12.24 9.59 6.28
CA LYS A 287 11.85 10.94 5.90
C LYS A 287 10.36 10.99 5.63
N MET A 288 9.74 12.17 5.66
CA MET A 288 8.30 12.28 5.41
C MET A 288 7.97 11.71 4.02
N PHE A 289 8.79 12.05 3.03
CA PHE A 289 8.76 11.51 1.67
C PHE A 289 10.17 11.03 1.30
N ALA A 290 10.28 9.89 0.61
CA ALA A 290 11.57 9.37 0.17
C ALA A 290 12.27 10.32 -0.81
N ALA A 291 11.53 11.16 -1.54
CA ALA A 291 12.04 12.29 -2.31
C ALA A 291 13.08 13.13 -1.55
N GLU A 292 12.86 13.36 -0.25
CA GLU A 292 13.75 14.14 0.62
C GLU A 292 15.06 13.42 0.92
N LEU A 293 15.10 12.08 0.90
CA LEU A 293 16.34 11.31 1.07
C LEU A 293 17.30 11.54 -0.09
N TYR A 294 16.75 11.75 -1.28
CA TYR A 294 17.50 11.89 -2.52
C TYR A 294 17.62 13.32 -2.99
N ASP A 295 17.01 14.28 -2.29
CA ASP A 295 17.00 15.70 -2.62
C ASP A 295 16.50 15.94 -4.06
N VAL A 296 15.35 15.34 -4.40
CA VAL A 296 14.71 15.46 -5.71
C VAL A 296 13.26 15.90 -5.55
N VAL A 297 12.88 16.98 -6.24
CA VAL A 297 11.50 17.45 -6.32
C VAL A 297 10.84 16.93 -7.61
N PRO A 298 9.84 16.04 -7.53
CA PRO A 298 9.08 15.61 -8.69
C PRO A 298 8.11 16.71 -9.15
N ASP A 299 7.52 16.56 -10.34
CA ASP A 299 6.44 17.45 -10.79
C ASP A 299 5.09 17.02 -10.23
N ILE A 300 4.93 15.71 -9.97
CA ILE A 300 3.76 15.10 -9.34
C ILE A 300 4.24 14.04 -8.34
N ILE A 301 3.70 14.05 -7.12
CA ILE A 301 3.88 12.98 -6.13
C ILE A 301 2.55 12.26 -5.88
N CYS A 302 2.57 10.93 -5.88
CA CYS A 302 1.41 10.08 -5.57
C CYS A 302 1.49 9.57 -4.13
N LEU A 303 0.39 9.69 -3.38
CA LEU A 303 0.25 9.26 -1.98
C LEU A 303 -0.98 8.36 -1.81
N ALA A 304 -0.90 7.38 -0.92
CA ALA A 304 -2.04 6.58 -0.41
C ALA A 304 -1.59 5.77 0.82
N LYS A 305 -2.14 4.55 1.03
CA LYS A 305 -1.79 3.62 2.12
C LYS A 305 -1.77 4.31 3.49
N ALA A 306 -0.58 4.51 4.05
CA ALA A 306 -0.37 5.18 5.34
C ALA A 306 -0.95 6.58 5.42
N PHE A 307 -1.22 7.22 4.28
CA PHE A 307 -1.89 8.51 4.23
C PHE A 307 -3.23 8.53 4.98
N GLY A 308 -3.96 7.41 5.01
CA GLY A 308 -5.21 7.28 5.75
C GLY A 308 -5.09 6.81 7.20
N GLY A 309 -3.85 6.72 7.73
CA GLY A 309 -3.58 6.38 9.13
C GLY A 309 -3.94 4.98 9.57
N GLY A 310 -4.13 4.06 8.62
CA GLY A 310 -4.65 2.71 8.91
C GLY A 310 -6.11 2.69 9.36
N VAL A 311 -6.84 3.80 9.23
CA VAL A 311 -8.26 3.91 9.63
C VAL A 311 -9.16 4.12 8.41
N MET A 312 -8.77 4.98 7.47
CA MET A 312 -9.57 5.28 6.27
C MET A 312 -8.82 4.93 4.98
N PRO A 313 -9.49 4.41 3.93
CA PRO A 313 -8.92 4.43 2.59
C PRO A 313 -8.81 5.89 2.11
N ALA A 314 -7.61 6.28 1.69
CA ALA A 314 -7.33 7.62 1.19
C ALA A 314 -6.14 7.59 0.22
N GLY A 315 -6.17 8.47 -0.77
CA GLY A 315 -5.05 8.77 -1.64
C GLY A 315 -5.06 10.23 -2.09
N ALA A 316 -3.94 10.67 -2.65
CA ALA A 316 -3.81 11.98 -3.25
C ALA A 316 -2.74 11.98 -4.35
N ILE A 317 -2.83 12.94 -5.26
CA ILE A 317 -1.66 13.48 -5.92
C ILE A 317 -1.42 14.90 -5.43
N VAL A 318 -0.17 15.31 -5.34
CA VAL A 318 0.20 16.73 -5.20
C VAL A 318 1.09 17.08 -6.38
N ALA A 319 0.80 18.18 -7.07
CA ALA A 319 1.55 18.61 -8.24
C ALA A 319 1.92 20.10 -8.15
N LYS A 320 2.93 20.47 -8.92
CA LYS A 320 3.27 21.88 -9.17
C LYS A 320 2.10 22.60 -9.82
N GLU A 321 1.95 23.88 -9.54
CA GLU A 321 0.86 24.71 -10.08
C GLU A 321 0.85 24.72 -11.61
N ASP A 322 2.02 24.85 -12.24
CA ASP A 322 2.12 24.89 -13.70
C ASP A 322 1.62 23.62 -14.38
N VAL A 323 1.70 22.47 -13.69
CA VAL A 323 1.16 21.21 -14.19
C VAL A 323 -0.33 21.11 -13.89
N PHE A 324 -0.72 21.37 -12.63
CA PHE A 324 -2.10 21.22 -12.16
C PHE A 324 -3.09 22.19 -12.82
N LYS A 325 -2.63 23.38 -13.25
CA LYS A 325 -3.48 24.39 -13.90
C LYS A 325 -4.20 23.88 -15.15
N SER A 326 -3.73 22.78 -15.74
CA SER A 326 -4.41 22.03 -16.81
C SER A 326 -5.85 21.65 -16.46
N TRP A 327 -6.21 21.53 -15.18
CA TRP A 327 -7.58 21.24 -14.72
C TRP A 327 -8.36 22.46 -14.25
N PHE A 328 -7.82 23.69 -14.31
CA PHE A 328 -8.50 24.87 -13.77
C PHE A 328 -9.68 25.33 -14.63
N GLU A 329 -9.52 25.35 -15.95
CA GLU A 329 -10.58 25.84 -16.86
C GLU A 329 -11.83 24.96 -16.78
N ASN A 330 -11.64 23.64 -16.70
CA ASN A 330 -12.71 22.69 -16.46
C ASN A 330 -12.36 21.81 -15.24
N PRO A 331 -12.83 22.17 -14.03
CA PRO A 331 -12.52 21.43 -12.81
C PRO A 331 -13.19 20.04 -12.76
N PHE A 332 -14.05 19.73 -13.74
CA PHE A 332 -14.73 18.43 -13.86
C PHE A 332 -14.00 17.45 -14.79
N MET A 333 -12.87 17.84 -15.41
CA MET A 333 -12.09 16.98 -16.30
C MET A 333 -11.63 15.67 -15.64
N HIS A 334 -11.38 15.71 -14.33
CA HIS A 334 -11.17 14.51 -13.54
C HIS A 334 -11.79 14.65 -12.15
N THR A 335 -12.73 13.78 -11.85
CA THR A 335 -13.37 13.66 -10.55
C THR A 335 -13.41 12.20 -10.10
N THR A 336 -13.68 11.98 -8.81
CA THR A 336 -14.01 10.67 -8.25
C THR A 336 -14.99 10.88 -7.09
N THR A 337 -16.00 10.02 -6.97
CA THR A 337 -17.18 10.24 -6.12
C THR A 337 -16.85 10.44 -4.64
N PHE A 338 -15.89 9.67 -4.11
CA PHE A 338 -15.56 9.67 -2.68
C PHE A 338 -14.26 10.39 -2.34
N GLY A 339 -13.52 10.86 -3.36
CA GLY A 339 -12.22 11.49 -3.18
C GLY A 339 -12.30 12.72 -2.27
N GLY A 340 -11.43 12.79 -1.27
CA GLY A 340 -11.36 13.90 -0.32
C GLY A 340 -12.59 14.03 0.59
N ASN A 341 -13.34 12.96 0.81
CA ASN A 341 -14.44 12.98 1.77
C ASN A 341 -13.98 13.40 3.18
N PRO A 342 -14.87 14.00 4.01
CA PRO A 342 -14.49 14.52 5.32
C PRO A 342 -13.81 13.51 6.26
N LEU A 343 -14.24 12.23 6.28
CA LEU A 343 -13.60 11.21 7.13
C LEU A 343 -12.17 10.90 6.70
N ALA A 344 -11.94 10.69 5.40
CA ALA A 344 -10.61 10.46 4.86
C ALA A 344 -9.69 11.67 5.10
N CYS A 345 -10.21 12.89 4.93
CA CYS A 345 -9.45 14.10 5.24
C CYS A 345 -9.10 14.20 6.73
N ALA A 346 -10.04 13.91 7.62
CA ALA A 346 -9.78 13.91 9.07
C ALA A 346 -8.70 12.89 9.46
N ALA A 347 -8.76 11.68 8.89
CA ALA A 347 -7.75 10.63 9.10
C ALA A 347 -6.37 11.08 8.62
N ALA A 348 -6.28 11.65 7.42
CA ALA A 348 -5.00 12.09 6.84
C ALA A 348 -4.39 13.25 7.63
N ILE A 349 -5.19 14.26 8.01
CA ILE A 349 -4.74 15.38 8.85
C ILE A 349 -4.20 14.86 10.18
N ALA A 350 -4.93 13.97 10.86
CA ALA A 350 -4.49 13.39 12.12
C ALA A 350 -3.22 12.55 11.98
N THR A 351 -3.10 11.81 10.88
CA THR A 351 -1.90 11.00 10.58
C THR A 351 -0.67 11.87 10.38
N ILE A 352 -0.79 12.93 9.56
CA ILE A 352 0.29 13.89 9.35
C ILE A 352 0.68 14.54 10.69
N HIS A 353 -0.31 14.92 11.50
CA HIS A 353 -0.06 15.49 12.82
C HIS A 353 0.72 14.55 13.73
N VAL A 354 0.33 13.27 13.82
CA VAL A 354 1.05 12.25 14.60
C VAL A 354 2.47 12.07 14.11
N LEU A 355 2.67 11.93 12.79
CA LEU A 355 3.99 11.75 12.19
C LEU A 355 4.95 12.90 12.55
N LEU A 356 4.46 14.14 12.53
CA LEU A 356 5.24 15.33 12.84
C LEU A 356 5.48 15.53 14.34
N GLU A 357 4.42 15.39 15.15
CA GLU A 357 4.48 15.60 16.61
C GLU A 357 5.38 14.58 17.29
N GLU A 358 5.29 13.32 16.88
CA GLU A 358 6.02 12.19 17.47
C GLU A 358 7.34 11.89 16.76
N LYS A 359 7.70 12.68 15.73
CA LYS A 359 8.95 12.52 14.94
C LYS A 359 9.14 11.10 14.43
N LEU A 360 8.04 10.53 13.91
CA LEU A 360 8.03 9.15 13.46
C LEU A 360 8.92 8.88 12.23
N PRO A 361 9.11 9.82 11.28
CA PRO A 361 10.15 9.64 10.26
C PRO A 361 11.54 9.45 10.86
N GLU A 362 11.95 10.29 11.81
CA GLU A 362 13.26 10.17 12.46
C GLU A 362 13.38 8.86 13.22
N ARG A 363 12.33 8.47 13.95
CA ARG A 363 12.25 7.17 14.62
C ARG A 363 12.37 6.01 13.63
N ALA A 364 11.71 6.10 12.48
CA ALA A 364 11.76 5.05 11.45
C ALA A 364 13.18 4.88 10.89
N MET A 365 13.95 5.95 10.79
CA MET A 365 15.38 5.87 10.46
C MET A 365 16.15 5.13 11.57
N GLU A 366 16.04 5.59 12.81
CA GLU A 366 16.79 5.05 13.97
C GLU A 366 16.47 3.56 14.22
N VAL A 367 15.19 3.24 14.39
CA VAL A 367 14.73 1.87 14.66
C VAL A 367 14.94 0.99 13.43
N GLY A 368 14.78 1.54 12.23
CA GLY A 368 15.04 0.84 10.98
C GLY A 368 16.50 0.39 10.83
N GLU A 369 17.44 1.26 11.17
CA GLU A 369 18.87 0.93 11.17
C GLU A 369 19.19 -0.16 12.21
N TYR A 370 18.66 -0.03 13.42
CA TYR A 370 18.79 -1.05 14.47
C TYR A 370 18.27 -2.41 13.99
N PHE A 371 17.05 -2.43 13.44
CA PHE A 371 16.38 -3.64 12.98
C PHE A 371 17.13 -4.28 11.80
N LEU A 372 17.54 -3.48 10.80
CA LEU A 372 18.28 -3.95 9.64
C LEU A 372 19.61 -4.59 10.05
N ASN A 373 20.35 -3.95 10.96
CA ASN A 373 21.62 -4.48 11.46
C ASN A 373 21.42 -5.76 12.27
N GLY A 374 20.41 -5.81 13.13
CA GLY A 374 20.06 -7.01 13.89
C GLY A 374 19.67 -8.19 13.00
N LEU A 375 18.89 -7.96 11.94
CA LEU A 375 18.54 -8.99 10.96
C LEU A 375 19.77 -9.52 10.20
N LYS A 376 20.68 -8.62 9.79
CA LYS A 376 21.96 -9.00 9.16
C LYS A 376 22.83 -9.85 10.08
N GLN A 377 22.91 -9.48 11.36
CA GLN A 377 23.65 -10.27 12.36
C GLN A 377 23.01 -11.63 12.61
N ALA A 378 21.68 -11.69 12.68
CA ALA A 378 20.93 -12.94 12.83
C ALA A 378 21.09 -13.89 11.63
N ALA A 379 21.35 -13.34 10.44
CA ALA A 379 21.58 -14.08 9.20
C ALA A 379 23.02 -14.60 9.04
N ALA A 380 23.97 -14.15 9.86
CA ALA A 380 25.38 -14.55 9.74
C ALA A 380 25.54 -16.07 9.92
N GLY A 381 26.23 -16.73 8.99
CA GLY A 381 26.35 -18.20 8.94
C GLY A 381 25.18 -18.90 8.24
N HIS A 382 24.26 -18.15 7.64
CA HIS A 382 23.14 -18.66 6.83
C HIS A 382 23.16 -18.11 5.39
N GLU A 383 24.35 -17.81 4.86
CA GLU A 383 24.57 -17.33 3.48
C GLU A 383 24.17 -18.38 2.42
N ASP A 384 24.00 -19.64 2.83
CA ASP A 384 23.43 -20.72 2.02
C ASP A 384 21.93 -20.53 1.73
N LYS A 385 21.22 -19.76 2.58
CA LYS A 385 19.78 -19.49 2.50
C LYS A 385 19.48 -18.08 2.02
N ILE A 386 20.18 -17.10 2.58
CA ILE A 386 19.94 -15.67 2.36
C ILE A 386 20.87 -15.16 1.27
N PHE A 387 20.28 -14.49 0.29
CA PHE A 387 21.01 -13.82 -0.77
C PHE A 387 21.44 -12.42 -0.31
N GLU A 388 20.51 -11.64 0.24
CA GLU A 388 20.78 -10.27 0.70
C GLU A 388 19.72 -9.81 1.71
N ILE A 389 20.12 -8.93 2.63
CA ILE A 389 19.20 -8.13 3.45
C ILE A 389 19.50 -6.65 3.21
N ARG A 390 18.48 -5.91 2.80
CA ARG A 390 18.57 -4.50 2.41
C ARG A 390 17.35 -3.73 2.91
N GLY A 391 17.46 -2.41 3.02
CA GLY A 391 16.34 -1.58 3.44
C GLY A 391 16.74 -0.13 3.67
N GLN A 392 15.71 0.70 3.85
CA GLN A 392 15.81 2.12 4.17
C GLN A 392 14.71 2.47 5.18
N GLY A 393 15.08 2.99 6.34
CA GLY A 393 14.16 3.13 7.47
C GLY A 393 13.51 1.78 7.84
N LEU A 394 12.21 1.77 8.11
CA LEU A 394 11.45 0.55 8.40
C LEU A 394 10.85 -0.11 7.15
N MET A 395 11.52 0.05 6.00
CA MET A 395 11.19 -0.65 4.75
C MET A 395 12.33 -1.60 4.43
N ILE A 396 12.21 -2.86 4.87
CA ILE A 396 13.30 -3.84 4.84
C ILE A 396 12.88 -5.08 4.04
N GLY A 397 13.80 -5.58 3.22
CA GLY A 397 13.65 -6.79 2.42
C GLY A 397 14.71 -7.82 2.77
N ILE A 398 14.26 -9.06 2.98
CA ILE A 398 15.12 -10.24 3.17
C ILE A 398 14.93 -11.11 1.94
N GLU A 399 15.93 -11.13 1.05
CA GLU A 399 15.91 -11.95 -0.15
C GLU A 399 16.63 -13.27 0.07
N PHE A 400 15.95 -14.36 -0.30
CA PHE A 400 16.45 -15.72 -0.21
C PHE A 400 16.96 -16.19 -1.59
N HIS A 401 17.86 -17.16 -1.61
CA HIS A 401 18.31 -17.76 -2.89
C HIS A 401 17.15 -18.43 -3.65
N LYS A 402 16.17 -18.96 -2.89
CA LYS A 402 14.98 -19.66 -3.38
C LYS A 402 13.73 -19.19 -2.67
N ASP A 403 12.62 -19.15 -3.38
CA ASP A 403 11.31 -18.74 -2.85
C ASP A 403 10.73 -19.78 -1.88
N GLU A 404 11.03 -21.08 -2.04
CA GLU A 404 10.57 -22.09 -1.09
C GLU A 404 11.15 -21.87 0.31
N ILE A 405 12.42 -21.44 0.40
CA ILE A 405 13.06 -21.12 1.69
C ILE A 405 12.37 -19.92 2.34
N GLY A 406 12.13 -18.86 1.57
CA GLY A 406 11.40 -17.68 2.06
C GLY A 406 9.98 -18.03 2.52
N TYR A 407 9.29 -18.94 1.82
CA TYR A 407 7.99 -19.42 2.24
C TYR A 407 8.03 -20.15 3.58
N GLU A 408 8.95 -21.10 3.76
CA GLU A 408 9.10 -21.86 5.01
C GLU A 408 9.51 -20.97 6.19
N VAL A 409 10.45 -20.05 6.00
CA VAL A 409 10.83 -19.07 7.03
C VAL A 409 9.63 -18.22 7.42
N SER A 410 8.91 -17.68 6.43
CA SER A 410 7.74 -16.85 6.72
C SER A 410 6.62 -17.60 7.43
N LYS A 411 6.41 -18.88 7.09
CA LYS A 411 5.44 -19.73 7.78
C LYS A 411 5.85 -20.01 9.23
N ALA A 412 7.12 -20.37 9.45
CA ALA A 412 7.63 -20.61 10.80
C ALA A 412 7.60 -19.35 11.67
N MET A 413 7.86 -18.16 11.10
CA MET A 413 7.68 -16.88 11.80
C MET A 413 6.20 -16.65 12.18
N PHE A 414 5.27 -16.94 11.28
CA PHE A 414 3.83 -16.85 11.56
C PHE A 414 3.39 -17.81 12.68
N ASP A 415 3.91 -19.03 12.70
CA ASP A 415 3.65 -20.00 13.77
C ASP A 415 4.09 -19.47 15.14
N GLN A 416 5.18 -18.69 15.18
CA GLN A 416 5.70 -17.99 16.36
C GLN A 416 5.03 -16.64 16.66
N GLY A 417 3.98 -16.27 15.92
CA GLY A 417 3.24 -15.02 16.15
C GLY A 417 3.90 -13.77 15.54
N ILE A 418 4.70 -13.91 14.48
CA ILE A 418 5.24 -12.76 13.73
C ILE A 418 4.65 -12.75 12.32
N LEU A 419 3.88 -11.72 11.98
CA LEU A 419 3.30 -11.60 10.65
C LEU A 419 4.29 -10.95 9.68
N VAL A 420 4.66 -11.69 8.63
CA VAL A 420 5.45 -11.18 7.49
C VAL A 420 4.86 -11.73 6.19
N ALA A 421 5.16 -11.08 5.05
CA ALA A 421 4.70 -11.54 3.74
C ALA A 421 5.79 -11.46 2.67
N GLY A 422 5.55 -12.14 1.55
CA GLY A 422 6.37 -11.95 0.35
C GLY A 422 6.10 -10.59 -0.30
N THR A 423 6.82 -10.31 -1.39
CA THR A 423 6.51 -9.16 -2.26
C THR A 423 5.77 -9.59 -3.52
N LEU A 424 4.90 -8.74 -4.05
CA LEU A 424 4.05 -9.08 -5.20
C LEU A 424 4.86 -9.26 -6.49
N ILE A 425 6.02 -8.61 -6.64
CA ILE A 425 6.87 -8.75 -7.84
C ILE A 425 7.93 -9.82 -7.64
N ASN A 426 8.67 -9.79 -6.52
CA ASN A 426 9.72 -10.76 -6.20
C ASN A 426 9.25 -11.84 -5.20
N SER A 427 9.08 -13.07 -5.68
CA SER A 427 8.66 -14.20 -4.82
C SER A 427 9.74 -14.65 -3.83
N LYS A 428 11.00 -14.27 -4.04
CA LYS A 428 12.13 -14.63 -3.18
C LYS A 428 12.36 -13.68 -2.02
N THR A 429 11.66 -12.54 -1.98
CA THR A 429 11.84 -11.54 -0.93
C THR A 429 10.68 -11.57 0.05
N ILE A 430 11.00 -11.70 1.34
CA ILE A 430 10.09 -11.38 2.45
C ILE A 430 10.29 -9.90 2.78
N ARG A 431 9.19 -9.17 2.96
CA ARG A 431 9.21 -7.80 3.48
C ARG A 431 9.08 -7.79 5.00
N ILE A 432 9.73 -6.83 5.61
CA ILE A 432 9.58 -6.43 7.00
C ILE A 432 9.24 -4.92 6.97
N GLU A 433 7.95 -4.62 7.14
CA GLU A 433 7.37 -3.28 7.07
C GLU A 433 6.47 -3.00 8.30
N PRO A 434 6.99 -3.10 9.54
CA PRO A 434 6.19 -2.92 10.76
C PRO A 434 5.65 -1.50 10.91
N SER A 435 4.80 -1.25 11.90
CA SER A 435 4.48 0.12 12.29
C SER A 435 5.73 0.94 12.66
N LEU A 436 5.72 2.26 12.41
CA LEU A 436 6.81 3.14 12.86
C LEU A 436 6.85 3.30 14.38
N THR A 437 5.77 2.91 15.06
CA THR A 437 5.64 2.91 16.52
C THR A 437 6.11 1.60 17.16
N ILE A 438 6.60 0.62 16.38
CA ILE A 438 7.13 -0.66 16.92
C ILE A 438 8.17 -0.40 18.01
N SER A 439 8.10 -1.15 19.11
CA SER A 439 9.04 -1.00 20.23
C SER A 439 10.37 -1.73 19.98
N TYR A 440 11.43 -1.35 20.68
CA TYR A 440 12.71 -2.05 20.59
C TYR A 440 12.60 -3.49 21.06
N GLU A 441 11.79 -3.76 22.09
CA GLU A 441 11.52 -5.11 22.60
C GLU A 441 10.79 -5.99 21.57
N GLU A 442 9.87 -5.40 20.81
CA GLU A 442 9.20 -6.10 19.70
C GLU A 442 10.17 -6.38 18.56
N VAL A 443 11.03 -5.42 18.21
CA VAL A 443 12.10 -5.62 17.22
C VAL A 443 13.05 -6.74 17.65
N ASP A 444 13.49 -6.76 18.92
CA ASP A 444 14.33 -7.83 19.46
C ASP A 444 13.64 -9.19 19.41
N THR A 445 12.34 -9.23 19.72
CA THR A 445 11.52 -10.45 19.62
C THR A 445 11.51 -10.97 18.19
N VAL A 446 11.34 -10.09 17.19
CA VAL A 446 11.36 -10.47 15.77
C VAL A 446 12.74 -10.96 15.34
N ILE A 447 13.82 -10.25 15.69
CA ILE A 447 15.20 -10.64 15.34
C ILE A 447 15.54 -12.01 15.94
N ASN A 448 15.23 -12.23 17.21
CA ASN A 448 15.50 -13.50 17.89
C ASN A 448 14.68 -14.65 17.30
N THR A 449 13.42 -14.39 16.96
CA THR A 449 12.55 -15.37 16.28
C THR A 449 13.10 -15.72 14.91
N PHE A 450 13.48 -14.71 14.11
CA PHE A 450 14.08 -14.90 12.80
C PHE A 450 15.36 -15.74 12.86
N LYS A 451 16.27 -15.44 13.80
CA LYS A 451 17.50 -16.22 14.03
C LYS A 451 17.20 -17.70 14.36
N SER A 452 16.25 -17.94 15.26
CA SER A 452 15.83 -19.29 15.65
C SER A 452 15.25 -20.06 14.46
N VAL A 453 14.35 -19.42 13.70
CA VAL A 453 13.70 -20.01 12.52
C VAL A 453 14.72 -20.37 11.44
N LEU A 454 15.69 -19.50 11.15
CA LEU A 454 16.73 -19.78 10.15
C LEU A 454 17.56 -21.02 10.46
N THR A 455 17.80 -21.30 11.75
CA THR A 455 18.52 -22.50 12.19
C THR A 455 17.72 -23.78 11.96
N GLN A 456 16.38 -23.69 12.05
CA GLN A 456 15.47 -24.83 11.92
C GLN A 456 15.13 -25.16 10.46
N VAL A 457 15.01 -24.14 9.61
CA VAL A 457 14.73 -24.31 8.19
C VAL A 457 15.97 -24.91 7.50
N LYS A 458 15.81 -26.07 6.87
CA LYS A 458 16.92 -26.72 6.19
C LYS A 458 17.43 -25.86 5.04
N GLY A 459 18.75 -25.69 4.99
CA GLY A 459 19.46 -25.21 3.81
C GLY A 459 19.42 -26.23 2.67
N LYS A 460 20.08 -25.93 1.56
CA LYS A 460 20.27 -26.89 0.46
C LYS A 460 20.93 -28.19 0.92
#